data_AF-A0A1T8KRT6-F1
#
_entry.id   AF-A0A1T8KRT6-F1
#
_cell.length_a   1.000
_cell.length_b   1.000
_cell.length_c   1.000
_cell.angle_alpha   90.00
_cell.angle_beta   90.00
_cell.angle_gamma   90.00
#
_symmetry.space_group_name_H-M   'P 1'
#
loop_
_entity.id
_entity.type
_entity.pdbx_description
1 polymer ?
#
loop_
_entity_poly.entity_id
_entity_poly.type
_entity_poly.pdbx_seq_one_letter_code
_entity_poly.pdbx_strand_id
1 'polypeptide(L)'
;MTAPAKADGLLQIVVWPVYIGLGGEDGREPLHPDYRRGQISWQPTLNGPIEGSAIVYAPAGRYPFFTYWMQPEGGAPVGMSQPAHPLVFDIRTVVDIRPIKNGDLFVSNEIQHAGI
;
A
#
# COMPACT_ATOMS: atom_id res chain seq x y z
N MET A 1 48.15 12.46 15.00
CA MET A 1 46.71 12.82 15.11
C MET A 1 46.04 12.44 13.81
N THR A 2 45.26 11.36 13.80
CA THR A 2 44.44 10.95 12.66
C THR A 2 43.15 11.76 12.67
N ALA A 3 42.82 12.39 11.53
CA ALA A 3 41.59 13.16 11.37
C ALA A 3 40.36 12.28 11.65
N PRO A 4 39.25 12.85 12.17
CA PRO A 4 38.02 12.08 12.34
C PRO A 4 37.58 11.54 10.98
N ALA A 5 37.28 10.24 10.92
CA ALA A 5 36.70 9.63 9.74
C ALA A 5 35.42 10.39 9.39
N LYS A 6 35.41 11.05 8.23
CA LYS A 6 34.22 11.66 7.66
C LYS A 6 33.31 10.49 7.28
N ALA A 7 32.36 10.16 8.14
CA ALA A 7 31.35 9.16 7.82
C ALA A 7 30.35 9.83 6.87
N ASP A 8 30.44 9.50 5.58
CA ASP A 8 29.37 9.79 4.62
C ASP A 8 28.20 8.85 4.92
N GLY A 9 27.40 9.20 5.93
CA GLY A 9 26.21 8.46 6.30
C GLY A 9 25.07 8.75 5.32
N LEU A 10 24.53 7.70 4.69
CA LEU A 10 23.31 7.82 3.89
C LEU A 10 22.09 7.68 4.81
N LEU A 11 21.31 8.75 4.93
CA LEU A 11 20.01 8.71 5.60
C LEU A 11 18.95 8.29 4.57
N GLN A 12 18.30 7.16 4.81
CA GLN A 12 17.16 6.71 4.00
C GLN A 12 15.87 6.86 4.81
N ILE A 13 14.89 7.53 4.21
CA ILE A 13 13.53 7.65 4.75
C ILE A 13 12.63 6.76 3.89
N VAL A 14 11.86 5.89 4.54
CA VAL A 14 10.85 5.08 3.87
C VAL A 14 9.48 5.62 4.24
N VAL A 15 8.68 5.98 3.23
CA VAL A 15 7.30 6.45 3.40
C VAL A 15 6.37 5.34 2.93
N TRP A 16 5.45 4.94 3.80
CA TRP A 16 4.48 3.88 3.49
C TRP A 16 3.12 4.46 3.11
N PRO A 17 2.34 3.71 2.30
CA PRO A 17 0.97 4.10 2.02
C PRO A 17 0.16 4.11 3.31
N VAL A 18 -0.82 4.99 3.31
CA VAL A 18 -1.73 5.20 4.45
C VAL A 18 -3.03 4.45 4.23
N TYR A 19 -3.39 4.16 2.98
CA TYR A 19 -4.64 3.49 2.63
C TYR A 19 -4.41 2.37 1.63
N ILE A 20 -5.26 1.35 1.71
CA ILE A 20 -5.38 0.26 0.74
C ILE A 20 -6.81 0.23 0.19
N GLY A 21 -6.92 -0.06 -1.09
CA GLY A 21 -8.15 -0.18 -1.83
C GLY A 21 -8.20 -1.45 -2.67
N LEU A 22 -9.31 -1.64 -3.37
CA LEU A 22 -9.51 -2.71 -4.35
C LEU A 22 -9.53 -2.11 -5.76
N GLY A 23 -8.86 -2.77 -6.70
CA GLY A 23 -8.91 -2.44 -8.12
C GLY A 23 -9.70 -3.48 -8.91
N GLY A 24 -10.55 -3.03 -9.83
CA GLY A 24 -11.23 -3.86 -10.82
C GLY A 24 -10.29 -4.35 -11.93
N GLU A 25 -10.82 -5.03 -12.94
CA GLU A 25 -10.05 -5.59 -14.07
C GLU A 25 -9.24 -4.52 -14.84
N ASP A 26 -9.69 -3.26 -14.83
CA ASP A 26 -8.99 -2.12 -15.43
C ASP A 26 -7.96 -1.45 -14.48
N GLY A 27 -7.74 -2.04 -13.30
CA GLY A 27 -6.86 -1.51 -12.26
C GLY A 27 -7.40 -0.29 -11.53
N ARG A 28 -8.64 0.13 -11.81
CA ARG A 28 -9.25 1.31 -11.19
C ARG A 28 -10.12 0.94 -10.00
N GLU A 29 -10.29 1.89 -9.10
CA GLU A 29 -11.20 1.71 -7.97
C GLU A 29 -12.67 1.70 -8.41
N PRO A 30 -13.54 1.03 -7.65
CA PRO A 30 -14.97 1.07 -7.90
C PRO A 30 -15.52 2.49 -7.79
N LEU A 31 -16.21 2.95 -8.83
CA LEU A 31 -17.01 4.17 -8.78
C LEU A 31 -18.35 3.85 -8.12
N HIS A 32 -18.35 3.68 -6.79
CA HIS A 32 -19.55 3.32 -6.03
C HIS A 32 -19.59 4.03 -4.67
N PRO A 33 -20.75 4.57 -4.24
CA PRO A 33 -20.86 5.32 -2.98
C PRO A 33 -20.53 4.48 -1.73
N ASP A 34 -20.77 3.18 -1.78
CA ASP A 34 -20.45 2.27 -0.66
C ASP A 34 -18.96 1.86 -0.62
N TYR A 35 -18.18 2.18 -1.65
CA TYR A 35 -16.76 1.86 -1.67
C TYR A 35 -15.98 2.83 -0.78
N ARG A 36 -15.18 2.29 0.14
CA ARG A 36 -14.28 3.08 0.99
C ARG A 36 -12.96 2.35 1.17
N ARG A 37 -11.86 3.04 0.85
CA ARG A 37 -10.50 2.58 1.13
C ARG A 37 -10.34 2.30 2.62
N GLY A 38 -9.53 1.30 2.96
CA GLY A 38 -9.17 0.99 4.33
C GLY A 38 -7.93 1.76 4.73
N GLN A 39 -7.99 2.49 5.85
CA GLN A 39 -6.79 3.06 6.45
C GLN A 39 -5.93 1.94 7.04
N ILE A 40 -4.64 1.94 6.69
CA ILE A 40 -3.69 0.93 7.12
C ILE A 40 -3.20 1.26 8.53
N SER A 41 -3.38 0.32 9.45
CA SER A 41 -2.70 0.32 10.75
C SER A 41 -1.41 -0.49 10.63
N TRP A 42 -0.28 0.22 10.62
CA TRP A 42 1.06 -0.38 10.61
C TRP A 42 1.53 -0.69 12.02
N GLN A 43 1.96 -1.93 12.26
CA GLN A 43 2.39 -2.38 13.58
C GLN A 43 3.66 -3.24 13.48
N PRO A 44 4.65 -3.05 14.36
CA PRO A 44 5.79 -3.95 14.44
C PRO A 44 5.35 -5.34 14.86
N THR A 45 5.82 -6.36 14.16
CA THR A 45 5.64 -7.75 14.59
C THR A 45 6.68 -8.11 15.66
N LEU A 46 6.42 -9.18 16.41
CA LEU A 46 7.34 -9.71 17.42
C LEU A 46 8.73 -10.05 16.86
N ASN A 47 8.83 -10.35 15.56
CA ASN A 47 10.06 -10.79 14.90
C ASN A 47 10.80 -9.65 14.18
N GLY A 48 10.32 -8.40 14.29
CA GLY A 48 10.97 -7.23 13.69
C GLY A 48 10.36 -6.66 12.40
N PRO A 49 9.79 -7.42 11.44
CA PRO A 49 9.15 -6.79 10.29
C PRO A 49 7.88 -6.05 10.71
N ILE A 50 7.56 -4.97 10.03
CA ILE A 50 6.31 -4.25 10.25
C ILE A 50 5.25 -4.77 9.26
N GLU A 51 4.06 -5.03 9.78
CA GLU A 51 2.91 -5.49 9.02
C GLU A 51 1.75 -4.51 9.18
N GLY A 52 1.00 -4.34 8.10
CA GLY A 52 -0.20 -3.52 8.04
C GLY A 52 -1.46 -4.37 8.17
N SER A 53 -2.53 -3.75 8.61
CA SER A 53 -3.88 -4.31 8.53
C SER A 53 -4.87 -3.20 8.19
N ALA A 54 -5.91 -3.54 7.44
CA ALA A 54 -6.92 -2.57 7.04
C ALA A 54 -8.28 -3.24 6.78
N ILE A 55 -9.33 -2.43 6.89
CA ILE A 55 -10.70 -2.82 6.58
C ILE A 55 -11.20 -1.99 5.39
N VAL A 56 -11.52 -2.64 4.28
CA VAL A 56 -12.07 -2.00 3.07
C VAL A 56 -13.56 -2.29 2.97
N TYR A 57 -14.36 -1.29 2.61
CA TYR A 57 -15.76 -1.48 2.27
C TYR A 57 -15.86 -1.59 0.75
N ALA A 58 -16.40 -2.70 0.26
CA ALA A 58 -16.45 -3.00 -1.17
C ALA A 58 -17.89 -3.33 -1.61
N PRO A 59 -18.34 -2.82 -2.76
CA PRO A 59 -19.58 -3.29 -3.37
C PRO A 59 -19.40 -4.72 -3.93
N ALA A 60 -20.49 -5.29 -4.45
CA ALA A 60 -20.39 -6.52 -5.23
C ALA A 60 -19.49 -6.31 -6.45
N GLY A 61 -18.66 -7.29 -6.78
CA GLY A 61 -17.72 -7.18 -7.88
C GLY A 61 -16.56 -8.17 -7.80
N ARG A 62 -15.71 -8.09 -8.82
CA ARG A 62 -14.47 -8.86 -8.93
C ARG A 62 -13.28 -7.91 -8.87
N TYR A 63 -12.37 -8.18 -7.95
CA TYR A 63 -11.23 -7.34 -7.61
C TYR A 63 -9.92 -8.13 -7.72
N PRO A 64 -9.27 -8.11 -8.89
CA PRO A 64 -7.98 -8.78 -9.10
C PRO A 64 -6.80 -8.01 -8.52
N PHE A 65 -6.97 -6.79 -8.00
CA PHE A 65 -5.86 -5.98 -7.49
C PHE A 65 -6.15 -5.37 -6.12
N PHE A 66 -5.09 -5.23 -5.33
CA PHE A 66 -5.01 -4.26 -4.23
C PHE A 66 -4.31 -3.00 -4.72
N THR A 67 -4.85 -1.83 -4.39
CA THR A 67 -4.28 -0.53 -4.74
C THR A 67 -3.85 0.22 -3.49
N TYR A 68 -2.70 0.90 -3.51
CA TYR A 68 -2.13 1.60 -2.35
C TYR A 68 -2.16 3.11 -2.55
N TRP A 69 -2.45 3.86 -1.48
CA TRP A 69 -2.71 5.29 -1.57
C TRP A 69 -2.17 6.07 -0.38
N MET A 70 -1.87 7.35 -0.61
CA MET A 70 -1.54 8.32 0.45
C MET A 70 -2.76 9.05 1.01
N GLN A 71 -3.88 9.02 0.28
CA GLN A 71 -5.09 9.81 0.57
C GLN A 71 -6.30 8.88 0.69
N PRO A 72 -7.33 9.24 1.48
CA PRO A 72 -8.52 8.41 1.66
C PRO A 72 -9.41 8.37 0.40
N GLU A 73 -9.43 9.45 -0.38
CA GLU A 73 -10.22 9.61 -1.59
C GLU A 73 -9.42 10.40 -2.63
N GLY A 74 -9.71 10.21 -3.92
CA GLY A 74 -9.02 10.89 -5.01
C GLY A 74 -7.53 10.51 -5.14
N GLY A 75 -6.80 11.33 -5.89
CA GLY A 75 -5.37 11.14 -6.16
C GLY A 75 -5.07 10.02 -7.16
N ALA A 76 -3.80 9.60 -7.20
CA ALA A 76 -3.32 8.46 -7.97
C ALA A 76 -2.79 7.37 -7.01
N PRO A 77 -2.91 6.08 -7.36
CA PRO A 77 -2.35 5.02 -6.54
C PRO A 77 -0.82 5.13 -6.55
N VAL A 78 -0.21 4.97 -5.38
CA VAL A 78 1.26 4.92 -5.25
C VAL A 78 1.82 3.54 -5.54
N GLY A 79 0.98 2.51 -5.56
CA GLY A 79 1.39 1.14 -5.86
C GLY A 79 0.19 0.22 -6.06
N MET A 80 0.48 -0.99 -6.53
CA MET A 80 -0.52 -2.02 -6.76
C MET A 80 0.07 -3.41 -6.51
N SER A 81 -0.73 -4.34 -6.01
CA SER A 81 -0.38 -5.75 -5.89
C SER A 81 -1.55 -6.64 -6.25
N GLN A 82 -1.30 -7.94 -6.40
CA GLN A 82 -2.33 -8.92 -6.68
C GLN A 82 -2.50 -9.86 -5.47
N PRO A 83 -3.73 -10.13 -5.01
CA PRO A 83 -3.98 -11.26 -4.13
C PRO A 83 -3.68 -12.58 -4.84
N ALA A 84 -3.50 -13.66 -4.07
CA ALA A 84 -3.27 -15.01 -4.63
C ALA A 84 -4.39 -15.45 -5.59
N HIS A 85 -5.62 -15.02 -5.31
CA HIS A 85 -6.77 -15.17 -6.20
C HIS A 85 -7.59 -13.87 -6.21
N PRO A 86 -8.19 -13.49 -7.35
CA PRO A 86 -9.10 -12.35 -7.41
C PRO A 86 -10.21 -12.48 -6.37
N LEU A 87 -10.46 -11.39 -5.63
CA LEU A 87 -11.57 -11.35 -4.68
C LEU A 87 -12.87 -11.19 -5.46
N VAL A 88 -13.86 -12.03 -5.20
CA VAL A 88 -15.17 -11.97 -5.86
C VAL A 88 -16.25 -11.94 -4.80
N PHE A 89 -17.12 -10.94 -4.88
CA PHE A 89 -18.21 -10.75 -3.94
C PHE A 89 -19.53 -10.56 -4.70
N ASP A 90 -20.53 -11.36 -4.38
CA ASP A 90 -21.87 -11.25 -4.99
C ASP A 90 -22.72 -10.14 -4.36
N ILE A 91 -22.33 -9.70 -3.17
CA ILE A 91 -22.98 -8.63 -2.41
C ILE A 91 -21.93 -7.65 -1.88
N ARG A 92 -22.38 -6.47 -1.45
CA ARG A 92 -21.51 -5.56 -0.70
C ARG A 92 -20.95 -6.26 0.54
N THR A 93 -19.67 -6.02 0.83
CA THR A 93 -18.97 -6.71 1.91
C THR A 93 -17.95 -5.81 2.59
N VAL A 94 -17.47 -6.30 3.74
CA VAL A 94 -16.33 -5.75 4.46
C VAL A 94 -15.16 -6.70 4.22
N VAL A 95 -14.08 -6.18 3.64
CA VAL A 95 -12.88 -6.94 3.33
C VAL A 95 -11.82 -6.63 4.37
N ASP A 96 -11.44 -7.66 5.09
CA ASP A 96 -10.40 -7.60 6.10
C ASP A 96 -9.06 -8.05 5.53
N ILE A 97 -8.14 -7.10 5.37
CA ILE A 97 -6.86 -7.32 4.70
C ILE A 97 -5.76 -7.37 5.75
N ARG A 98 -5.18 -8.56 5.94
CA ARG A 98 -4.07 -8.83 6.86
C ARG A 98 -3.33 -10.12 6.47
N PRO A 99 -2.00 -10.18 6.65
CA PRO A 99 -1.09 -9.05 6.84
C PRO A 99 -0.85 -8.30 5.52
N ILE A 100 -0.61 -6.99 5.59
CA ILE A 100 -0.07 -6.18 4.48
C ILE A 100 1.44 -6.06 4.71
N LYS A 101 2.25 -6.53 3.77
CA LYS A 101 3.71 -6.54 3.90
C LYS A 101 4.36 -5.47 3.04
N ASN A 102 5.55 -5.04 3.44
CA ASN A 102 6.34 -4.09 2.66
C ASN A 102 6.63 -4.59 1.23
N GLY A 103 6.77 -5.90 1.04
CA GLY A 103 6.95 -6.51 -0.28
C GLY A 103 5.73 -6.46 -1.20
N ASP A 104 4.55 -6.16 -0.66
CA ASP A 104 3.32 -5.99 -1.45
C ASP A 104 3.28 -4.59 -2.10
N LEU A 105 4.20 -3.70 -1.74
CA LEU A 105 4.33 -2.36 -2.29
C LEU A 105 5.23 -2.40 -3.54
N PHE A 106 4.69 -2.76 -4.69
CA PHE A 106 5.40 -2.55 -5.96
C PHE A 106 5.40 -1.07 -6.29
N VAL A 107 6.45 -0.36 -5.86
CA VAL A 107 6.75 1.00 -6.30
C VAL A 107 8.22 1.09 -6.66
N SER A 108 8.54 1.19 -7.94
CA SER A 108 9.84 1.64 -8.41
C SER A 108 9.96 3.14 -8.16
N ASN A 109 10.39 3.53 -6.97
CA ASN A 109 10.93 4.87 -6.75
C ASN A 109 12.45 4.78 -6.91
N GLU A 110 12.94 4.90 -8.14
CA GLU A 110 14.31 5.38 -8.33
C GLU A 110 14.36 6.79 -7.76
N ILE A 111 15.08 6.97 -6.65
CA ILE A 111 15.49 8.30 -6.21
C ILE A 111 16.45 8.79 -7.30
N GLN A 112 15.97 9.62 -8.23
CA GLN A 112 16.87 10.37 -9.09
C GLN A 112 17.77 11.19 -8.17
N HIS A 113 19.06 10.83 -8.15
CA HIS A 113 20.09 11.67 -7.58
C HIS A 113 19.93 13.07 -8.16
N ALA A 114 19.73 14.07 -7.29
CA ALA A 114 19.99 15.44 -7.66
C ALA A 114 21.48 15.49 -8.08
N GLY A 115 21.70 15.56 -9.40
CA GLY A 115 23.02 15.73 -9.96
C GLY A 115 23.68 16.98 -9.37
N ILE A 116 24.95 16.82 -9.00
CA ILE A 116 25.87 17.94 -8.75
C ILE A 116 26.31 18.45 -10.13
#